data_AF-A0A926FCT0-F1
#
_entry.id   AF-A0A926FCT0-F1
#
_cell.length_a   1.000
_cell.length_b   1.000
_cell.length_c   1.000
_cell.angle_alpha   90.00
_cell.angle_beta   90.00
_cell.angle_gamma   90.00
#
_symmetry.space_group_name_H-M   'P 1'
#
loop_
_entity.id
_entity.type
_entity.pdbx_description
1 polymer ?
#
loop_
_entity_poly.entity_id
_entity_poly.type
_entity_poly.pdbx_seq_one_letter_code
_entity_poly.pdbx_strand_id
1 'polypeptide(L)'
;MAIYHLEAKVISRGVGRSAVAASAYMSCSKIFNDYDGVQHDYTRKHGLVYEQVLLPPQAPPEWKDRSVLWNAVEEAEKSKDSRLAREFVVALPVELSKEQNISLLTEYVKDSFVADGMCADFCIHDTDGHNPHAHIMLTVRPLDKNGKWQNKTEKEYLCIKDGAEQGFTSAEFKTAQTDGWEKQYQYFVGKKKVYMPPSQAEGLERVSKYPKSTRYGRQNPITERWNSEEQLQIWRKNWADIS
;
A
#
# COMPACT_ATOMS: atom_id res chain seq x y z
N MET A 1 11.55 22.60 23.76
CA MET A 1 11.68 21.14 23.93
C MET A 1 10.74 20.56 22.90
N ALA A 2 11.29 20.18 21.75
CA ALA A 2 10.53 19.62 20.65
C ALA A 2 9.72 18.42 21.16
N ILE A 3 8.41 18.46 20.96
CA ILE A 3 7.54 17.34 21.30
C ILE A 3 7.61 16.39 20.11
N TYR A 4 8.26 15.24 20.31
CA TYR A 4 8.20 14.16 19.34
C TYR A 4 6.73 13.78 19.08
N HIS A 5 6.34 13.82 17.81
CA HIS A 5 5.06 13.32 17.36
C HIS A 5 5.22 12.68 15.98
N LEU A 6 4.75 11.44 15.87
CA LEU A 6 4.53 10.76 14.60
C LEU A 6 3.27 9.91 14.72
N GLU A 7 2.29 10.18 13.88
CA GLU A 7 1.07 9.39 13.73
C GLU A 7 1.07 8.72 12.36
N ALA A 8 0.60 7.47 12.28
CA ALA A 8 0.50 6.74 11.02
C ALA A 8 -0.93 6.25 10.80
N LYS A 9 -1.52 6.60 9.67
CA LYS A 9 -2.90 6.27 9.28
C LYS A 9 -2.92 5.55 7.94
N VAL A 10 -3.89 4.66 7.78
CA VAL A 10 -4.20 4.09 6.46
C VAL A 10 -5.29 4.94 5.82
N ILE A 11 -5.09 5.29 4.55
CA ILE A 11 -6.12 5.85 3.69
C ILE A 11 -6.75 4.66 2.98
N SER A 12 -7.99 4.32 3.36
CA SER A 12 -8.71 3.17 2.79
C SER A 12 -10.06 3.58 2.25
N ARG A 13 -10.35 3.07 1.06
CA ARG A 13 -11.65 3.23 0.41
C ARG A 13 -12.79 2.63 1.24
N GLY A 14 -12.51 1.54 1.97
CA GLY A 14 -13.51 0.83 2.77
C GLY A 14 -14.09 1.64 3.93
N VAL A 15 -13.42 2.72 4.33
CA VAL A 15 -13.90 3.67 5.35
C VAL A 15 -14.24 5.04 4.75
N GLY A 16 -14.44 5.10 3.43
CA GLY A 16 -14.85 6.32 2.71
C GLY A 16 -13.73 7.36 2.50
N ARG A 17 -12.45 6.98 2.63
CA ARG A 17 -11.34 7.88 2.32
C ARG A 17 -10.86 7.68 0.89
N SER A 18 -10.39 8.76 0.26
CA SER A 18 -9.73 8.77 -1.05
C SER A 18 -8.29 9.27 -0.93
N ALA A 19 -7.39 8.72 -1.75
CA ALA A 19 -6.02 9.20 -1.85
C ALA A 19 -5.96 10.56 -2.56
N VAL A 20 -6.75 10.75 -3.61
CA VAL A 20 -6.86 12.04 -4.31
C VAL A 20 -7.39 13.12 -3.38
N ALA A 21 -8.46 12.83 -2.62
CA ALA A 21 -9.00 13.78 -1.66
C ALA A 21 -7.98 14.16 -0.57
N ALA A 22 -7.25 13.17 -0.04
CA ALA A 22 -6.25 13.39 0.98
C ALA A 22 -5.08 14.24 0.47
N SER A 23 -4.56 13.94 -0.73
CA SER A 23 -3.50 14.73 -1.37
C SER A 23 -3.96 16.16 -1.61
N ALA A 24 -5.13 16.37 -2.22
CA ALA A 24 -5.69 17.69 -2.45
C ALA A 24 -5.84 18.50 -1.15
N TYR A 25 -6.27 17.83 -0.08
CA TYR A 25 -6.44 18.45 1.23
C TYR A 25 -5.11 18.93 1.82
N MET A 26 -4.08 18.07 1.85
CA MET A 26 -2.79 18.41 2.43
C MET A 26 -1.99 19.39 1.55
N SER A 27 -2.19 19.41 0.23
CA SER A 27 -1.53 20.38 -0.65
C SER A 27 -2.34 21.67 -0.87
N CYS A 28 -3.44 21.88 -0.14
CA CYS A 28 -4.35 23.02 -0.31
C CYS A 28 -4.72 23.27 -1.78
N SER A 29 -4.92 22.20 -2.55
CA SER A 29 -5.05 22.26 -4.00
C SER A 29 -6.43 21.79 -4.46
N LYS A 30 -6.63 21.88 -5.76
CA LYS A 30 -7.81 21.37 -6.45
C LYS A 30 -7.41 20.20 -7.33
N ILE A 31 -7.93 19.00 -7.05
CA ILE A 31 -7.62 17.77 -7.78
C ILE A 31 -8.92 17.04 -8.14
N PHE A 32 -9.03 16.58 -9.39
CA PHE A 32 -10.15 15.78 -9.86
C PHE A 32 -9.83 14.30 -9.62
N ASN A 33 -10.78 13.55 -9.06
CA ASN A 33 -10.66 12.12 -8.84
C ASN A 33 -11.39 11.36 -9.96
N ASP A 34 -10.61 10.68 -10.81
CA ASP A 34 -11.13 9.94 -11.96
C ASP A 34 -11.97 8.71 -11.53
N TYR A 35 -11.76 8.19 -10.31
CA TYR A 35 -12.45 7.00 -9.81
C TYR A 35 -13.92 7.27 -9.45
N ASP A 36 -14.21 8.39 -8.77
CA ASP A 36 -15.56 8.74 -8.30
C ASP A 36 -16.18 9.94 -9.05
N GLY A 37 -15.41 10.61 -9.91
CA GLY A 37 -15.82 11.79 -10.67
C GLY A 37 -15.95 13.06 -9.82
N VAL A 38 -15.38 13.07 -8.60
CA VAL A 38 -15.50 14.19 -7.67
C VAL A 38 -14.31 15.14 -7.82
N GLN A 39 -14.62 16.43 -7.88
CA GLN A 39 -13.63 17.49 -7.77
C GLN A 39 -13.39 17.83 -6.29
N HIS A 40 -12.21 17.49 -5.78
CA HIS A 40 -11.78 17.90 -4.45
C HIS A 40 -11.10 19.26 -4.53
N ASP A 41 -11.70 20.29 -3.90
CA ASP A 41 -11.22 21.67 -3.95
C ASP A 41 -10.95 22.21 -2.54
N TYR A 42 -9.67 22.25 -2.18
CA TYR A 42 -9.19 22.73 -0.87
C TYR A 42 -8.36 24.01 -0.99
N THR A 43 -8.50 24.74 -2.10
CA THR A 43 -7.78 26.00 -2.38
C THR A 43 -8.04 27.12 -1.37
N ARG A 44 -9.09 26.99 -0.56
CA ARG A 44 -9.44 27.93 0.53
C ARG A 44 -8.71 27.63 1.84
N LYS A 45 -7.97 26.53 1.94
CA LYS A 45 -7.15 26.25 3.13
C LYS A 45 -5.90 27.12 3.12
N HIS A 46 -5.47 27.52 4.31
CA HIS A 46 -4.26 28.31 4.55
C HIS A 46 -3.29 27.51 5.42
N GLY A 47 -2.07 28.01 5.56
CA GLY A 47 -1.04 27.39 6.38
C GLY A 47 -0.08 26.47 5.62
N LEU A 48 -0.29 26.24 4.31
CA LEU A 48 0.68 25.49 3.51
C LEU A 48 1.99 26.28 3.36
N VAL A 49 3.09 25.69 3.82
CA VAL A 49 4.43 26.29 3.82
C VAL A 49 5.29 25.75 2.68
N TYR A 50 5.19 24.45 2.43
CA TYR A 50 5.99 23.73 1.44
C TYR A 50 5.25 22.46 0.98
N GLU A 51 5.49 22.05 -0.26
CA GLU A 51 4.96 20.81 -0.82
C GLU A 51 5.95 20.19 -1.80
N GLN A 52 6.02 18.86 -1.84
CA GLN A 52 6.88 18.15 -2.79
C GLN A 52 6.45 16.70 -2.97
N VAL A 53 6.54 16.21 -4.21
CA VAL A 53 6.46 14.77 -4.53
C VAL A 53 7.86 14.25 -4.82
N LEU A 54 8.26 13.17 -4.14
CA LEU A 54 9.49 12.43 -4.37
C LEU A 54 9.17 11.03 -4.90
N LEU A 55 9.95 10.63 -5.90
CA LEU A 55 9.74 9.41 -6.65
C LEU A 55 10.98 8.51 -6.53
N PRO A 56 10.80 7.19 -6.41
CA PRO A 56 11.90 6.25 -6.54
C PRO A 56 12.31 6.15 -8.02
N PRO A 57 13.53 5.67 -8.34
CA PRO A 57 14.06 5.68 -9.71
C PRO A 57 13.18 4.96 -10.75
N GLN A 58 12.44 3.95 -10.33
CA GLN A 58 11.56 3.17 -11.19
C GLN A 58 10.19 3.82 -11.45
N ALA A 59 9.78 4.84 -10.70
CA ALA A 59 8.46 5.44 -10.88
C ALA A 59 8.40 6.33 -12.13
N PRO A 60 7.26 6.33 -12.86
CA PRO A 60 7.06 7.21 -13.99
C PRO A 60 7.27 8.69 -13.61
N PRO A 61 8.09 9.46 -14.36
CA PRO A 61 8.44 10.83 -14.00
C PRO A 61 7.23 11.78 -13.97
N GLU A 62 6.18 11.49 -14.74
CA GLU A 62 4.91 12.22 -14.72
C GLU A 62 4.21 12.17 -13.37
N TRP A 63 4.50 11.19 -12.52
CA TRP A 63 3.97 11.11 -11.15
C TRP A 63 4.58 12.14 -10.20
N LYS A 64 5.50 13.00 -10.68
CA LYS A 64 5.88 14.22 -9.96
C LYS A 64 4.69 15.17 -9.80
N ASP A 65 3.73 15.10 -10.71
CA ASP A 65 2.41 15.69 -10.51
C ASP A 65 1.58 14.81 -9.58
N ARG A 66 1.18 15.36 -8.43
CA ARG A 66 0.39 14.63 -7.41
C ARG A 66 -0.98 14.19 -7.92
N SER A 67 -1.61 14.97 -8.81
CA SER A 67 -2.88 14.60 -9.43
C SER A 67 -2.72 13.33 -10.25
N VAL A 68 -1.62 13.25 -11.01
CA VAL A 68 -1.33 12.06 -11.83
C VAL A 68 -1.00 10.86 -10.94
N LEU A 69 -0.13 11.03 -9.93
CA LEU A 69 0.24 9.96 -9.00
C LEU A 69 -0.98 9.36 -8.29
N TRP A 70 -1.81 10.19 -7.67
CA TRP A 70 -2.88 9.69 -6.81
C TRP A 70 -4.07 9.14 -7.60
N ASN A 71 -4.33 9.63 -8.82
CA ASN A 71 -5.27 8.96 -9.73
C ASN A 71 -4.74 7.61 -10.22
N ALA A 72 -3.44 7.49 -10.52
CA ALA A 72 -2.84 6.19 -10.86
C ALA A 72 -2.92 5.18 -9.71
N VAL A 73 -2.87 5.64 -8.45
CA VAL A 73 -3.12 4.80 -7.26
C VAL A 73 -4.58 4.38 -7.16
N GLU A 74 -5.53 5.30 -7.32
CA GLU A 74 -6.97 4.99 -7.27
C GLU A 74 -7.36 3.97 -8.36
N GLU A 75 -6.83 4.13 -9.57
CA GLU A 75 -7.05 3.22 -10.71
C GLU A 75 -6.52 1.80 -10.46
N ALA A 76 -5.34 1.69 -9.85
CA ALA A 76 -4.71 0.39 -9.58
C ALA A 76 -5.48 -0.47 -8.56
N GLU A 77 -6.30 0.17 -7.72
CA GLU A 77 -7.03 -0.46 -6.64
C GLU A 77 -8.48 -0.77 -7.04
N LYS A 78 -8.82 -2.06 -7.16
CA LYS A 78 -10.09 -2.49 -7.77
C LYS A 78 -11.20 -2.82 -6.77
N SER A 79 -10.89 -2.96 -5.49
CA SER A 79 -11.88 -3.37 -4.49
C SER A 79 -12.42 -2.18 -3.70
N LYS A 80 -13.65 -2.29 -3.21
CA LYS A 80 -14.28 -1.23 -2.38
C LYS A 80 -13.58 -1.00 -1.04
N ASP A 81 -12.80 -1.98 -0.57
CA ASP A 81 -12.08 -1.99 0.70
C ASP A 81 -10.56 -1.83 0.53
N SER A 82 -10.10 -1.41 -0.66
CA SER A 82 -8.68 -1.24 -0.96
C SER A 82 -8.00 -0.21 -0.05
N ARG A 83 -6.80 -0.56 0.43
CA ARG A 83 -5.88 0.37 1.10
C ARG A 83 -5.15 1.17 0.03
N LEU A 84 -5.41 2.47 -0.06
CA LEU A 84 -4.94 3.31 -1.16
C LEU A 84 -3.55 3.87 -0.87
N ALA A 85 -3.34 4.39 0.34
CA ALA A 85 -2.10 5.02 0.76
C ALA A 85 -1.89 4.86 2.27
N ARG A 86 -0.68 5.22 2.73
CA ARG A 86 -0.36 5.43 4.14
C ARG A 86 -0.03 6.90 4.34
N GLU A 87 -0.60 7.50 5.37
CA GLU A 87 -0.35 8.89 5.75
C GLU A 87 0.42 8.89 7.07
N PHE A 88 1.52 9.64 7.11
CA PHE A 88 2.18 10.04 8.34
C PHE A 88 1.90 11.49 8.63
N VAL A 89 1.69 11.80 9.91
CA VAL A 89 1.66 13.18 10.42
C VAL A 89 2.78 13.31 11.44
N VAL A 90 3.72 14.23 11.20
CA VAL A 90 4.87 14.45 12.07
C VAL A 90 4.91 15.90 12.57
N ALA A 91 5.30 16.11 13.83
CA ALA A 91 5.63 17.45 14.32
C ALA A 91 7.06 17.81 13.90
N LEU A 92 7.28 19.05 13.46
CA LEU A 92 8.58 19.58 13.12
C LEU A 92 9.13 20.43 14.27
N PRO A 93 10.46 20.50 14.46
CA PRO A 93 11.05 21.36 15.48
C PRO A 93 10.78 22.84 15.21
N VAL A 94 10.22 23.54 16.20
CA VAL A 94 9.95 24.99 16.13
C VAL A 94 11.24 25.80 16.20
N GLU A 95 12.32 25.21 16.71
CA GLU A 95 13.63 25.82 16.82
C GLU A 95 14.37 25.90 15.46
N LEU A 96 13.92 25.14 14.44
CA LEU A 96 14.51 25.13 13.11
C LEU A 96 13.86 26.15 12.18
N SER A 97 14.65 26.72 11.27
CA SER A 97 14.13 27.55 10.17
C SER A 97 13.26 26.72 9.23
N LYS A 98 12.43 27.40 8.42
CA LYS A 98 11.65 26.77 7.37
C LYS A 98 12.52 25.92 6.44
N GLU A 99 13.66 26.43 5.99
CA GLU A 99 14.58 25.75 5.09
C GLU A 99 15.23 24.53 5.74
N GLN A 100 15.57 24.63 7.03
CA GLN A 100 16.08 23.50 7.80
C GLN A 100 15.02 22.40 7.97
N ASN A 101 13.77 22.78 8.26
CA ASN A 101 12.65 21.84 8.34
C ASN A 101 12.35 21.17 6.99
N ILE A 102 12.45 21.90 5.88
CA ILE A 102 12.35 21.32 4.53
C ILE A 102 13.48 20.31 4.30
N SER A 103 14.73 20.66 4.58
CA SER A 103 15.88 19.74 4.37
C SER A 103 15.73 18.48 5.22
N LEU A 104 15.44 18.64 6.52
CA LEU A 104 15.23 17.55 7.47
C LEU A 104 14.16 16.57 6.98
N LEU A 105 13.00 17.09 6.60
CA LEU A 105 11.89 16.27 6.13
C LEU A 105 12.19 15.62 4.78
N THR A 106 12.79 16.35 3.83
CA THR A 106 13.18 15.81 2.53
C THR A 106 14.17 14.66 2.67
N GLU A 107 15.18 14.79 3.54
CA GLU A 107 16.17 13.74 3.81
C GLU A 107 15.50 12.52 4.46
N TYR A 108 14.70 12.71 5.50
CA TYR A 108 13.94 11.64 6.13
C TYR A 108 13.06 10.86 5.15
N VAL A 109 12.32 11.57 4.28
CA VAL A 109 11.44 10.95 3.28
C VAL A 109 12.24 10.17 2.25
N LYS A 110 13.38 10.71 1.80
CA LYS A 110 14.27 10.02 0.86
C LYS A 110 14.79 8.72 1.45
N ASP A 111 15.36 8.78 2.64
CA ASP A 111 16.07 7.66 3.25
C ASP A 111 15.11 6.58 3.78
N SER A 112 13.97 6.99 4.34
CA SER A 112 13.03 6.05 4.98
C SER A 112 12.00 5.43 4.03
N PHE A 113 11.65 6.11 2.93
CA PHE A 113 10.53 5.70 2.07
C PHE A 113 10.90 5.58 0.60
N VAL A 114 11.54 6.60 0.02
CA VAL A 114 11.84 6.62 -1.41
C VAL A 114 12.95 5.62 -1.76
N ALA A 115 13.98 5.52 -0.91
CA ALA A 115 15.02 4.49 -1.03
C ALA A 115 14.45 3.08 -0.94
N ASP A 116 13.36 2.90 -0.20
CA ASP A 116 12.62 1.65 -0.08
C ASP A 116 11.69 1.36 -1.28
N GLY A 117 11.55 2.30 -2.22
CA GLY A 117 10.81 2.14 -3.46
C GLY A 117 9.38 2.68 -3.44
N MET A 118 9.00 3.46 -2.42
CA MET A 118 7.70 4.15 -2.36
C MET A 118 7.75 5.49 -3.08
N CYS A 119 6.64 5.89 -3.71
CA CYS A 119 6.43 7.30 -4.03
C CYS A 119 5.92 8.01 -2.77
N ALA A 120 6.39 9.22 -2.53
CA ALA A 120 6.05 10.03 -1.37
C ALA A 120 5.59 11.43 -1.80
N ASP A 121 4.38 11.83 -1.40
CA ASP A 121 3.87 13.20 -1.49
C ASP A 121 3.87 13.77 -0.09
N PHE A 122 4.49 14.93 0.15
CA PHE A 122 4.49 15.53 1.47
C PHE A 122 4.27 17.04 1.43
N CYS A 123 3.69 17.56 2.50
CA CYS A 123 3.37 18.96 2.67
C CYS A 123 3.69 19.39 4.10
N ILE A 124 4.33 20.55 4.25
CA ILE A 124 4.57 21.20 5.55
C ILE A 124 3.49 22.26 5.76
N HIS A 125 2.88 22.25 6.93
CA HIS A 125 1.89 23.21 7.38
C HIS A 125 2.37 23.95 8.61
N ASP A 126 2.07 25.24 8.67
CA ASP A 126 2.27 26.10 9.83
C ASP A 126 1.28 27.26 9.79
N THR A 127 0.10 27.05 10.39
CA THR A 127 -1.02 28.00 10.28
C THR A 127 -0.84 29.24 11.14
N ASP A 128 -0.24 29.10 12.33
CA ASP A 128 -0.08 30.16 13.34
C ASP A 128 1.37 30.45 13.73
N GLY A 129 2.35 29.78 13.11
CA GLY A 129 3.77 29.97 13.40
C GLY A 129 4.26 29.24 14.65
N HIS A 130 3.41 28.40 15.26
CA HIS A 130 3.68 27.80 16.56
C HIS A 130 3.63 26.27 16.56
N ASN A 131 3.12 25.66 15.48
CA ASN A 131 2.99 24.22 15.37
C ASN A 131 3.29 23.73 13.93
N PRO A 132 4.55 23.84 13.48
CA PRO A 132 4.94 23.32 12.19
C PRO A 132 4.81 21.80 12.23
N HIS A 133 4.09 21.25 11.25
CA HIS A 133 3.88 19.82 11.11
C HIS A 133 3.88 19.43 9.63
N ALA A 134 4.11 18.16 9.34
CA ALA A 134 4.07 17.66 7.98
C ALA A 134 3.12 16.48 7.81
N HIS A 135 2.41 16.48 6.70
CA HIS A 135 1.71 15.31 6.17
C HIS A 135 2.59 14.63 5.13
N ILE A 136 2.78 13.31 5.23
CA ILE A 136 3.54 12.49 4.28
C ILE A 136 2.65 11.34 3.82
N MET A 137 2.22 11.36 2.57
CA MET A 137 1.46 10.29 1.94
C MET A 137 2.38 9.38 1.12
N LEU A 138 2.27 8.07 1.36
CA LEU A 138 3.08 7.03 0.74
C LEU A 138 2.22 6.05 -0.04
N THR A 139 2.71 5.63 -1.21
CA THR A 139 2.15 4.52 -1.97
C THR A 139 2.34 3.21 -1.21
N VAL A 140 1.30 2.37 -1.14
CA VAL A 140 1.34 1.06 -0.44
C VAL A 140 1.42 -0.13 -1.40
N ARG A 141 1.72 0.14 -2.67
CA ARG A 141 1.91 -0.88 -3.71
C ARG A 141 3.31 -0.72 -4.29
N PRO A 142 4.12 -1.78 -4.38
CA PRO A 142 5.45 -1.68 -4.96
C PRO A 142 5.40 -1.60 -6.48
N LEU A 143 6.44 -1.03 -7.06
CA LEU A 143 6.66 -0.97 -8.51
C LEU A 143 7.64 -2.06 -8.94
N ASP A 144 7.47 -2.60 -10.14
CA ASP A 144 8.49 -3.41 -10.79
C ASP A 144 9.59 -2.51 -11.40
N LYS A 145 10.64 -3.14 -11.95
CA LYS A 145 11.76 -2.45 -12.59
C LYS A 145 11.39 -1.58 -13.80
N ASN A 146 10.18 -1.73 -14.34
CA ASN A 146 9.68 -0.99 -15.49
C ASN A 146 8.65 0.08 -15.08
N GLY A 147 8.51 0.36 -13.78
CA GLY A 147 7.55 1.33 -13.27
C GLY A 147 6.09 0.87 -13.30
N LYS A 148 5.83 -0.45 -13.38
CA LYS A 148 4.47 -0.98 -13.29
C LYS A 148 4.14 -1.41 -11.86
N TRP A 149 2.92 -1.10 -11.45
CA TRP A 149 2.34 -1.58 -10.20
C TRP A 149 2.39 -3.10 -10.08
N GLN A 150 3.07 -3.62 -9.06
CA GLN A 150 3.04 -5.04 -8.71
C GLN A 150 1.72 -5.38 -7.98
N ASN A 151 1.36 -6.66 -7.94
CA ASN A 151 0.24 -7.12 -7.12
C ASN A 151 0.61 -7.07 -5.62
N LYS A 152 -0.30 -6.55 -4.78
CA LYS A 152 -0.18 -6.62 -3.30
C LYS A 152 -0.35 -8.03 -2.76
N THR A 153 -1.14 -8.84 -3.46
CA THR A 153 -1.42 -10.23 -3.12
C THR A 153 -1.46 -11.06 -4.38
N GLU A 154 -1.02 -12.30 -4.30
CA GLU A 154 -1.20 -13.28 -5.37
C GLU A 154 -1.99 -14.49 -4.91
N LYS A 155 -2.61 -15.19 -5.86
CA LYS A 155 -3.41 -16.37 -5.56
C LYS A 155 -2.50 -17.49 -5.08
N GLU A 156 -2.80 -18.02 -3.90
CA GLU A 156 -2.11 -19.16 -3.33
C GLU A 156 -3.06 -20.34 -3.19
N TYR A 157 -2.75 -21.43 -3.88
CA TYR A 157 -3.52 -22.66 -3.89
C TYR A 157 -3.10 -23.56 -2.75
N LEU A 158 -4.09 -24.11 -2.03
CA LEU A 158 -3.84 -25.11 -0.99
C LEU A 158 -3.82 -26.48 -1.66
N CYS A 159 -2.62 -26.94 -1.98
CA CYS A 159 -2.37 -28.23 -2.60
C CYS A 159 -2.13 -29.31 -1.54
N ILE A 160 -2.33 -30.56 -1.92
CA ILE A 160 -2.13 -31.71 -1.03
C ILE A 160 -1.19 -32.72 -1.67
N LYS A 161 -0.37 -33.36 -0.84
CA LYS A 161 0.48 -34.51 -1.18
C LYS A 161 0.65 -35.37 0.07
N ASP A 162 0.42 -36.68 -0.04
CA ASP A 162 0.61 -37.65 1.07
C ASP A 162 -0.07 -37.25 2.39
N GLY A 163 -1.23 -36.58 2.30
CA GLY A 163 -1.99 -36.09 3.45
C GLY A 163 -1.52 -34.74 4.04
N ALA A 164 -0.40 -34.19 3.57
CA ALA A 164 0.08 -32.87 3.95
C ALA A 164 -0.47 -31.78 3.01
N GLU A 165 -0.90 -30.64 3.58
CA GLU A 165 -1.38 -29.48 2.83
C GLU A 165 -0.33 -28.36 2.81
N GLN A 166 -0.09 -27.76 1.64
CA GLN A 166 0.85 -26.64 1.48
C GLN A 166 0.35 -25.64 0.43
N GLY A 167 0.66 -24.36 0.68
CA GLY A 167 0.34 -23.24 -0.21
C GLY A 167 1.35 -23.07 -1.35
N PHE A 168 0.86 -22.92 -2.58
CA PHE A 168 1.69 -22.60 -3.75
C PHE A 168 1.09 -21.49 -4.60
N THR A 169 1.92 -20.58 -5.09
CA THR A 169 1.53 -19.63 -6.13
C THR A 169 1.30 -20.36 -7.46
N SER A 170 0.72 -19.67 -8.44
CA SER A 170 0.61 -20.21 -9.80
C SER A 170 1.98 -20.57 -10.41
N ALA A 171 3.04 -19.82 -10.08
CA ALA A 171 4.38 -20.07 -10.59
C ALA A 171 5.01 -21.30 -9.91
N GLU A 172 4.95 -21.36 -8.58
CA GLU A 172 5.50 -22.47 -7.80
C GLU A 172 4.79 -23.79 -8.07
N PHE A 173 3.47 -23.73 -8.30
CA PHE A 173 2.67 -24.93 -8.54
C PHE A 173 3.14 -25.70 -9.78
N LYS A 174 3.74 -25.04 -10.78
CA LYS A 174 4.26 -25.73 -11.97
C LYS A 174 5.32 -26.78 -11.61
N THR A 175 6.20 -26.45 -10.66
CA THR A 175 7.21 -27.37 -10.13
C THR A 175 6.61 -28.29 -9.09
N ALA A 176 5.79 -27.78 -8.16
CA ALA A 176 5.19 -28.62 -7.14
C ALA A 176 4.33 -29.75 -7.74
N GLN A 177 3.68 -29.50 -8.88
CA GLN A 177 2.90 -30.49 -9.61
C GLN A 177 3.77 -31.67 -10.09
N THR A 178 4.99 -31.42 -10.57
CA THR A 178 5.90 -32.51 -10.98
C THR A 178 6.37 -33.32 -9.78
N ASP A 179 6.40 -32.70 -8.61
CA ASP A 179 6.72 -33.37 -7.34
C ASP A 179 5.52 -34.10 -6.72
N GLY A 180 4.39 -34.17 -7.42
CA GLY A 180 3.20 -34.91 -6.99
C GLY A 180 2.22 -34.11 -6.13
N TRP A 181 2.37 -32.78 -6.03
CA TRP A 181 1.37 -31.94 -5.37
C TRP A 181 0.15 -31.72 -6.27
N GLU A 182 -1.04 -31.88 -5.70
CA GLU A 182 -2.29 -31.69 -6.43
C GLU A 182 -3.12 -30.56 -5.84
N LYS A 183 -3.70 -29.72 -6.70
CA LYS A 183 -4.72 -28.76 -6.28
C LYS A 183 -5.96 -29.51 -5.80
N GLN A 184 -6.55 -29.04 -4.71
CA GLN A 184 -7.80 -29.59 -4.20
C GLN A 184 -8.99 -28.86 -4.83
N TYR A 185 -10.04 -29.61 -5.19
CA TYR A 185 -11.31 -29.05 -5.65
C TYR A 185 -12.46 -29.55 -4.78
N GLN A 186 -13.60 -28.87 -4.85
CA GLN A 186 -14.78 -29.26 -4.11
C GLN A 186 -15.59 -30.27 -4.92
N TYR A 187 -15.86 -31.44 -4.35
CA TYR A 187 -16.63 -32.53 -4.96
C TYR A 187 -17.84 -32.92 -4.10
N PHE A 188 -18.86 -33.50 -4.73
CA PHE A 188 -19.97 -34.12 -4.03
C PHE A 188 -19.61 -35.55 -3.59
N VAL A 189 -19.64 -35.81 -2.29
CA VAL A 189 -19.58 -37.15 -1.70
C VAL A 189 -20.95 -37.41 -1.08
N GLY A 190 -21.82 -38.10 -1.82
CA GLY A 190 -23.25 -38.13 -1.52
C GLY A 190 -23.85 -36.72 -1.52
N LYS A 191 -24.40 -36.28 -0.38
CA LYS A 191 -24.96 -34.92 -0.22
C LYS A 191 -23.97 -33.89 0.34
N LYS A 192 -22.74 -34.31 0.68
CA LYS A 192 -21.74 -33.42 1.31
C LYS A 192 -20.78 -32.87 0.26
N LYS A 193 -20.28 -31.66 0.50
CA LYS A 193 -19.22 -31.05 -0.31
C LYS A 193 -17.89 -31.19 0.40
N VAL A 194 -16.92 -31.83 -0.24
CA VAL A 194 -15.61 -32.13 0.36
C VAL A 194 -14.49 -31.66 -0.58
N TYR A 195 -13.42 -31.10 0.00
CA TYR A 195 -12.20 -30.80 -0.76
C TYR A 195 -11.31 -32.04 -0.85
N MET A 196 -10.86 -32.36 -2.06
CA MET A 196 -9.93 -33.46 -2.32
C MET A 196 -9.19 -33.24 -3.65
N PRO A 197 -8.03 -33.89 -3.87
CA PRO A 197 -7.34 -33.82 -5.14
C PRO A 197 -8.06 -34.66 -6.22
N PRO A 198 -7.89 -34.34 -7.52
CA PRO A 198 -8.47 -35.11 -8.61
C PRO A 198 -8.16 -36.61 -8.56
N SER A 199 -6.96 -37.00 -8.13
CA SER A 199 -6.56 -38.41 -7.96
C SER A 199 -7.45 -39.21 -6.99
N GLN A 200 -8.13 -38.54 -6.07
CA GLN A 200 -9.03 -39.17 -5.08
C GLN A 200 -10.51 -38.97 -5.41
N ALA A 201 -10.84 -38.33 -6.53
CA ALA A 201 -12.19 -37.91 -6.88
C ALA A 201 -12.77 -38.66 -8.09
N GLU A 202 -12.22 -39.83 -8.44
CA GLU A 202 -12.70 -40.63 -9.56
C GLU A 202 -14.19 -40.99 -9.40
N GLY A 203 -14.99 -40.74 -10.43
CA GLY A 203 -16.44 -40.95 -10.42
C GLY A 203 -17.26 -39.93 -9.63
N LEU A 204 -16.64 -38.92 -9.00
CA LEU A 204 -17.34 -37.86 -8.28
C LEU A 204 -17.60 -36.63 -9.15
N GLU A 205 -18.76 -36.00 -8.94
CA GLU A 205 -19.10 -34.74 -9.58
C GLU A 205 -18.37 -33.56 -8.90
N ARG A 206 -17.67 -32.75 -9.70
CA ARG A 206 -16.99 -31.54 -9.23
C ARG A 206 -17.99 -30.39 -9.08
N VAL A 207 -18.11 -29.86 -7.87
CA VAL A 207 -19.00 -28.74 -7.51
C VAL A 207 -18.52 -27.42 -8.13
N SER A 208 -17.21 -27.21 -8.21
CA SER A 208 -16.61 -25.95 -8.65
C SER A 208 -15.29 -26.18 -9.38
N LYS A 209 -15.07 -25.43 -10.46
CA LYS A 209 -13.78 -25.39 -11.17
C LYS A 209 -12.70 -24.60 -10.42
N TYR A 210 -13.05 -23.89 -9.35
CA TYR A 210 -12.11 -23.10 -8.58
C TYR A 210 -11.48 -23.96 -7.48
N PRO A 211 -10.15 -24.13 -7.48
CA PRO A 211 -9.46 -24.92 -6.47
C PRO A 211 -9.50 -24.24 -5.10
N LYS A 212 -9.30 -25.02 -4.05
CA LYS A 212 -9.06 -24.53 -2.69
C LYS A 212 -7.87 -23.56 -2.70
N SER A 213 -8.00 -22.44 -2.00
CA SER A 213 -6.97 -21.41 -1.89
C SER A 213 -7.02 -20.76 -0.53
N THR A 214 -5.95 -20.10 -0.12
CA THR A 214 -6.00 -19.25 1.06
C THR A 214 -7.00 -18.11 0.87
N ARG A 215 -7.59 -17.62 1.97
CA ARG A 215 -8.69 -16.63 1.95
C ARG A 215 -8.24 -15.29 1.36
N TYR A 216 -7.02 -14.85 1.68
CA TYR A 216 -6.48 -13.55 1.29
C TYR A 216 -5.35 -13.64 0.26
N GLY A 217 -5.03 -14.86 -0.21
CA GLY A 217 -3.84 -15.10 -1.01
C GLY A 217 -2.55 -14.90 -0.23
N ARG A 218 -1.43 -15.05 -0.92
CA ARG A 218 -0.11 -14.76 -0.37
C ARG A 218 0.18 -13.26 -0.52
N GLN A 219 0.65 -12.63 0.54
CA GLN A 219 1.02 -11.22 0.49
C GLN A 219 2.33 -11.04 -0.29
N ASN A 220 2.44 -9.94 -1.03
CA ASN A 220 3.71 -9.51 -1.59
C ASN A 220 4.64 -9.12 -0.44
N PRO A 221 5.85 -9.70 -0.32
CA PRO A 221 6.72 -9.47 0.83
C PRO A 221 7.10 -8.01 1.06
N ILE A 222 7.21 -7.22 -0.01
CA ILE A 222 7.49 -5.77 0.08
C ILE A 222 6.28 -5.06 0.68
N THR A 223 5.09 -5.37 0.17
CA THR A 223 3.83 -4.81 0.70
C THR A 223 3.63 -5.18 2.15
N GLU A 224 3.92 -6.43 2.52
CA GLU A 224 3.82 -6.93 3.88
C GLU A 224 4.77 -6.19 4.81
N ARG A 225 6.06 -6.08 4.45
CA ARG A 225 7.05 -5.32 5.22
C ARG A 225 6.61 -3.88 5.43
N TRP A 226 6.23 -3.17 4.36
CA TRP A 226 5.78 -1.78 4.44
C TRP A 226 4.54 -1.57 5.33
N ASN A 227 3.78 -2.63 5.60
CA ASN A 227 2.58 -2.57 6.41
C ASN A 227 2.72 -3.26 7.77
N SER A 228 3.90 -3.77 8.11
CA SER A 228 4.16 -4.45 9.38
C SER A 228 4.33 -3.46 10.54
N GLU A 229 4.08 -3.93 11.76
CA GLU A 229 4.28 -3.12 12.96
C GLU A 229 5.76 -2.84 13.20
N GLU A 230 6.63 -3.80 12.91
CA GLU A 230 8.09 -3.68 13.06
C GLU A 230 8.64 -2.58 12.17
N GLN A 231 8.23 -2.53 10.89
CA GLN A 231 8.66 -1.48 9.98
C GLN A 231 8.15 -0.10 10.43
N LEU A 232 6.93 -0.04 10.99
CA LEU A 232 6.39 1.19 11.55
C LEU A 232 7.21 1.68 12.77
N GLN A 233 7.69 0.78 13.62
CA GLN A 233 8.57 1.14 14.73
C GLN A 233 9.93 1.65 14.24
N ILE A 234 10.47 1.09 13.15
CA ILE A 234 11.70 1.57 12.54
C ILE A 234 11.53 3.01 12.06
N TRP A 235 10.47 3.32 11.31
CA TRP A 235 10.21 4.69 10.85
C TRP A 235 10.02 5.67 12.02
N ARG A 236 9.27 5.25 13.05
CA ARG A 236 9.10 6.03 14.29
C ARG A 236 10.42 6.38 14.96
N LYS A 237 11.28 5.38 15.11
CA LYS A 237 12.61 5.57 15.69
C LYS A 237 13.47 6.50 14.84
N ASN A 238 13.53 6.27 13.53
CA ASN A 238 14.30 7.10 12.61
C ASN A 238 13.86 8.57 12.66
N TRP A 239 12.55 8.84 12.79
CA TRP A 239 12.06 10.21 12.99
C TRP A 239 12.51 10.79 14.33
N ALA A 240 12.34 10.03 15.43
CA ALA A 240 12.73 10.47 16.77
C ALA A 240 14.23 10.79 16.90
N ASP A 241 15.08 10.11 16.14
CA ASP A 241 16.53 10.28 16.19
C ASP A 241 17.00 11.58 15.48
N ILE A 242 16.16 12.20 14.64
CA ILE A 242 16.52 13.37 13.82
C ILE A 242 15.67 14.62 14.10
N SER A 243 14.50 14.46 14.74
CA SER A 243 13.54 15.55 15.03
C SER A 243 13.68 16.07 16.45
#